data_AF-A0A926YRY4-F1
#
_entry.id   AF-A0A926YRY4-F1
#
_cell.length_a   1.000
_cell.length_b   1.000
_cell.length_c   1.000
_cell.angle_alpha   90.00
_cell.angle_beta   90.00
_cell.angle_gamma   90.00
#
_symmetry.space_group_name_H-M   'P 1'
#
loop_
_entity.id
_entity.type
_entity.pdbx_description
1 polymer ?
#
loop_
_entity_poly.entity_id
_entity_poly.type
_entity_poly.pdbx_seq_one_letter_code
_entity_poly.pdbx_strand_id
1 'polypeptide(L)' 'MADKREFRGYIPADLNKLIRAVTALKNGDRDWNLSDVLTEALQDWLEKPENQALIEKHNLGEIPKLDKE' A
#
# COMPACT_ATOMS: atom_id res chain seq x y z
N MET A 1 10.75 -12.82 -9.55
CA MET A 1 10.28 -12.26 -8.26
C MET A 1 9.88 -10.83 -8.56
N ALA A 2 8.65 -10.42 -8.27
CA ALA A 2 8.20 -9.05 -8.58
C ALA A 2 9.13 -8.03 -7.90
N ASP A 3 9.54 -6.99 -8.64
CA ASP A 3 10.37 -5.90 -8.11
C ASP A 3 9.67 -5.23 -6.93
N LYS A 4 10.04 -5.61 -5.71
CA LYS A 4 9.58 -4.95 -4.49
C LYS A 4 10.40 -3.68 -4.31
N ARG A 5 9.74 -2.52 -4.40
CA ARG A 5 10.36 -1.20 -4.13
C ARG A 5 10.10 -0.79 -2.68
N GLU A 6 11.08 -0.17 -2.03
CA GLU A 6 10.91 0.38 -0.68
C GLU A 6 9.97 1.58 -0.70
N PHE A 7 9.02 1.61 0.25
CA PHE A 7 8.15 2.76 0.50
C PHE A 7 8.40 3.26 1.93
N ARG A 8 8.66 4.56 2.08
CA ARG A 8 8.92 5.20 3.37
C ARG A 8 7.93 6.32 3.59
N GLY A 9 7.28 6.31 4.76
CA GLY A 9 6.34 7.34 5.19
C GLY A 9 6.32 7.44 6.71
N TYR A 10 5.82 8.57 7.20
CA TYR A 10 5.63 8.79 8.64
C TYR A 10 4.16 8.58 8.98
N ILE A 11 3.91 7.87 10.08
CA ILE A 11 2.56 7.68 10.64
C ILE A 11 2.57 8.03 12.13
N PRO A 12 1.41 8.44 12.69
CA PRO A 12 1.29 8.65 14.13
C PRO A 12 1.67 7.39 14.91
N ALA A 13 2.30 7.59 16.07
CA ALA A 13 2.80 6.48 16.90
C ALA A 13 1.69 5.51 17.33
N ASP A 14 0.50 6.03 17.65
CA ASP A 14 -0.62 5.19 18.07
C ASP A 14 -1.21 4.38 16.91
N LEU A 15 -1.22 4.94 15.70
CA LEU A 15 -1.59 4.19 14.50
C LEU A 15 -0.60 3.04 14.23
N ASN A 16 0.71 3.29 14.36
CA ASN A 16 1.72 2.24 14.23
C ASN A 16 1.52 1.10 15.25
N LYS A 17 1.20 1.43 16.52
CA LYS A 17 0.89 0.43 17.54
C LYS A 17 -0.31 -0.43 17.15
N LEU A 18 -1.39 0.21 16.71
CA LEU A 18 -2.62 -0.48 16.32
C LEU A 18 -2.40 -1.38 15.11
N ILE A 19 -1.75 -0.88 14.06
CA ILE A 19 -1.47 -1.68 12.85
C ILE A 19 -0.67 -2.93 13.21
N ARG A 20 0.37 -2.80 14.04
CA ARG A 20 1.18 -3.95 14.47
C ARG A 20 0.39 -4.97 15.28
N ALA A 21 -0.43 -4.49 16.22
CA ALA A 21 -1.28 -5.36 17.02
C ALA A 21 -2.30 -6.12 16.16
N VAL A 22 -2.99 -5.42 15.26
CA VAL A 22 -3.97 -6.03 14.35
C VAL A 22 -3.30 -7.01 13.40
N THR A 23 -2.13 -6.67 12.85
CA THR A 23 -1.36 -7.58 11.97
C THR A 23 -1.02 -8.88 12.70
N ALA A 24 -0.57 -8.80 13.95
CA ALA A 24 -0.24 -9.99 14.75
C ALA A 24 -1.47 -10.86 15.06
N LEU A 25 -2.64 -10.25 15.21
CA LEU A 25 -3.90 -10.96 15.52
C LEU A 25 -4.62 -11.50 14.27
N LYS A 26 -4.46 -10.87 13.10
CA LYS A 26 -5.07 -11.29 11.82
C LYS A 26 -4.52 -12.65 11.32
N ASN A 27 -3.49 -13.21 11.97
CA ASN A 27 -2.88 -14.52 11.72
C ASN A 27 -3.83 -15.70 12.06
N GLY A 28 -4.98 -15.78 11.39
CA GLY A 28 -5.85 -16.96 11.38
C GLY A 28 -5.35 -18.00 10.37
N ASP A 29 -5.57 -17.74 9.07
CA ASP A 29 -5.30 -18.70 7.98
C ASP A 29 -4.15 -18.29 7.03
N ARG A 30 -3.50 -17.15 7.29
CA ARG A 30 -2.40 -16.62 6.46
C ARG A 30 -1.42 -15.85 7.35
N ASP A 31 -0.12 -16.03 7.10
CA ASP A 31 0.93 -15.25 7.77
C ASP A 31 0.98 -13.84 7.17
N TRP A 32 0.19 -12.92 7.74
CA TRP A 32 0.20 -11.53 7.32
C TRP A 32 1.44 -10.84 7.88
N ASN A 33 2.21 -10.19 7.00
CA ASN A 33 3.26 -9.28 7.42
C ASN A 33 2.82 -7.82 7.26
N LEU A 34 3.58 -6.90 7.86
CA LEU A 34 3.27 -5.47 7.82
C LEU A 34 3.21 -4.92 6.38
N SER A 35 4.03 -5.44 5.47
CA SER A 35 4.03 -5.02 4.07
C SER A 35 2.76 -5.46 3.35
N ASP A 36 2.19 -6.63 3.67
CA ASP A 36 0.92 -7.07 3.09
C ASP A 36 -0.23 -6.14 3.52
N VAL A 37 -0.29 -5.80 4.81
CA VAL A 37 -1.30 -4.87 5.35
C VAL A 37 -1.17 -3.48 4.74
N LEU A 38 0.06 -2.96 4.60
CA LEU A 38 0.29 -1.67 3.96
C LEU A 38 -0.06 -1.70 2.47
N THR A 39 0.22 -2.81 1.78
CA THR A 39 -0.11 -2.98 0.36
C THR A 39 -1.62 -2.98 0.15
N GLU A 40 -2.36 -3.78 0.93
CA GLU A 40 -3.83 -3.82 0.93
C GLU A 40 -4.40 -2.43 1.17
N ALA A 41 -3.99 -1.75 2.24
CA ALA A 41 -4.50 -0.43 2.56
C ALA A 41 -4.22 0.64 1.49
N LEU A 42 -3.05 0.57 0.83
CA LEU A 42 -2.71 1.48 -0.26
C LEU A 42 -3.50 1.18 -1.55
N GLN A 43 -3.71 -0.09 -1.86
CA GLN A 43 -4.55 -0.52 -2.99
C GLN A 43 -5.99 -0.07 -2.78
N ASP A 44 -6.57 -0.37 -1.62
CA ASP A 44 -7.92 0.04 -1.24
C ASP A 44 -8.08 1.57 -1.30
N TRP A 45 -7.06 2.32 -0.85
CA TRP A 45 -7.08 3.77 -0.94
C TRP A 45 -7.09 4.24 -2.39
N LEU A 46 -6.27 3.65 -3.27
CA LEU A 46 -6.23 4.01 -4.69
C LEU A 46 -7.53 3.64 -5.42
N GLU A 47 -8.21 2.57 -5.03
CA GLU A 47 -9.48 2.13 -5.63
C GLU A 47 -10.66 3.07 -5.34
N LYS A 48 -10.52 4.01 -4.40
CA LYS A 48 -11.57 4.99 -4.09
C LYS A 48 -11.94 5.82 -5.33
N PRO A 49 -13.24 6.12 -5.57
CA PRO A 49 -13.69 6.83 -6.77
C PRO A 49 -12.98 8.17 -7.01
N GLU A 50 -12.72 8.94 -5.95
CA GLU A 50 -12.03 10.21 -6.03
C GLU A 50 -10.57 10.07 -6.52
N ASN A 51 -9.90 8.98 -6.15
CA ASN A 51 -8.52 8.72 -6.54
C ASN A 51 -8.46 8.13 -7.95
N GLN A 52 -9.41 7.27 -8.32
CA GLN A 52 -9.56 6.79 -9.70
C GLN A 52 -9.85 7.94 -10.68
N ALA A 53 -10.72 8.89 -10.31
CA ALA A 53 -10.99 10.07 -11.13
C ALA A 53 -9.73 10.95 -11.31
N LEU A 54 -8.88 11.06 -10.29
CA LEU A 54 -7.59 11.75 -10.41
C LEU A 54 -6.61 10.99 -11.32
N ILE A 55 -6.55 9.66 -11.20
CA ILE A 55 -5.70 8.81 -12.04
C ILE A 55 -6.08 8.96 -13.52
N GLU A 56 -7.37 8.90 -13.83
CA GLU A 56 -7.89 9.06 -15.19
C GLU A 56 -7.64 10.48 -15.71
N LYS A 57 -8.00 11.51 -14.93
CA LYS A 57 -7.81 12.92 -15.30
C LYS A 57 -6.36 13.25 -15.65
N HIS A 58 -5.41 12.58 -15.02
CA HIS A 58 -3.98 12.82 -15.19
C HIS A 58 -3.25 11.73 -15.99
N ASN A 59 -3.96 10.77 -16.59
CA ASN A 59 -3.40 9.63 -17.35
C ASN A 59 -2.31 8.86 -16.59
N LEU A 60 -2.48 8.66 -15.28
CA LEU A 60 -1.44 8.06 -14.40
C LEU A 60 -1.33 6.53 -14.52
N GLY A 61 -2.26 5.87 -15.23
CA GLY A 61 -2.22 4.43 -15.48
C GLY A 61 -1.17 4.01 -16.51
N GLU A 62 -0.62 4.95 -17.27
CA GLU A 62 0.32 4.70 -18.38
C GLU A 62 1.77 5.08 -18.05
N ILE A 63 2.11 5.36 -16.79
CA ILE A 63 3.49 5.77 -16.44
C ILE A 63 4.46 4.68 -16.93
N PRO A 64 5.31 4.98 -17.93
CA PRO A 64 6.29 4.03 -18.42
C PRO A 64 7.17 3.64 -17.24
N LYS A 65 7.45 2.34 -17.09
CA LYS A 65 8.42 1.87 -16.11
C LYS A 65 9.67 2.73 -16.25
N LEU A 66 9.96 3.54 -15.24
CA LEU A 66 11.25 4.20 -15.09
C LEU A 66 12.26 3.09 -14.82
N ASP A 67 12.69 2.44 -15.90
CA ASP A 67 13.97 1.78 -16.00
C ASP A 67 15.00 2.91 -16.02
N LYS A 68 15.55 3.21 -14.85
CA LYS A 68 16.70 4.11 -14.76
C LYS A 68 17.95 3.24 -14.84
N GLU A 69 18.76 3.57 -15.84
CA GLU A 69 20.12 3.08 -16.13
C GLU A 69 21.04 3.02 -14.91
#